data_AF-A0A7C4DJ20-F1
#
_entry.id   AF-A0A7C4DJ20-F1
#
_cell.length_a   1.000
_cell.length_b   1.000
_cell.length_c   1.000
_cell.angle_alpha   90.00
_cell.angle_beta   90.00
_cell.angle_gamma   90.00
#
_symmetry.space_group_name_H-M   'P 1'
#
loop_
_entity.id
_entity.type
_entity.pdbx_description
1 polymer ?
#
loop_
_entity_poly.entity_id
_entity_poly.type
_entity_poly.pdbx_seq_one_letter_code
_entity_poly.pdbx_strand_id
1 'polypeptide(L)'
;MREALILHAGSSGFGGAKLDTASPQRKYKRVRYQLPVGCLLSYEVFQGRTSNLSEDGACLEVNRPLPADTILSLIIRLPTRPRPVVVCSRVLWQEEDEEAVRCGLQYLWLPEDDRDEIRQFLSFLKNENERETTQ
;
A
#
# COMPACT_ATOMS: atom_id res chain seq x y z
N MET A 1 -16.78 -66.16 25.33
CA MET A 1 -15.33 -66.18 25.63
C MET A 1 -14.81 -64.78 25.29
N ARG A 2 -14.49 -63.93 26.28
CA ARG A 2 -13.12 -63.64 26.79
C ARG A 2 -12.21 -63.09 25.65
N GLU A 3 -11.59 -61.91 25.66
CA GLU A 3 -11.14 -60.99 26.72
C GLU A 3 -11.03 -59.54 26.21
N ALA A 4 -10.85 -58.61 27.16
CA ALA A 4 -10.45 -57.23 26.94
C ALA A 4 -8.92 -57.08 26.84
N LEU A 5 -8.44 -56.02 26.19
CA LEU A 5 -7.12 -55.46 26.47
C LEU A 5 -7.19 -53.92 26.42
N ILE A 6 -6.72 -53.29 27.49
CA ILE A 6 -6.47 -51.84 27.62
C ILE A 6 -4.93 -51.66 27.75
N LEU A 7 -4.47 -50.44 27.43
CA LEU A 7 -3.19 -49.75 27.72
C LEU A 7 -2.20 -49.75 26.53
N HIS A 8 -1.62 -48.63 26.06
CA HIS A 8 -0.94 -47.54 26.78
C HIS A 8 -0.97 -46.18 26.03
N ALA A 9 -0.66 -45.14 26.81
CA ALA A 9 -0.54 -43.72 26.52
C ALA A 9 0.55 -43.31 25.50
N GLY A 10 0.45 -42.07 24.98
CA GLY A 10 1.63 -41.32 24.55
C GLY A 10 1.46 -40.24 23.47
N SER A 11 1.42 -38.99 23.94
CA SER A 11 2.15 -37.83 23.37
C SER A 11 1.67 -37.10 22.10
N SER A 12 1.78 -35.76 22.23
CA SER A 12 1.81 -34.70 21.22
C SER A 12 0.48 -34.40 20.50
N GLY A 13 -0.18 -33.27 20.71
CA GLY A 13 0.38 -31.93 20.91
C GLY A 13 0.71 -31.32 19.54
N PHE A 14 -0.33 -30.89 18.82
CA PHE A 14 -0.20 -29.85 17.79
C PHE A 14 -1.34 -28.87 18.00
N GLY A 15 -1.12 -27.99 18.98
CA GLY A 15 -1.78 -26.69 18.94
C GLY A 15 -1.31 -26.03 17.64
N GLY A 16 -2.23 -25.91 16.68
CA GLY A 16 -2.02 -25.07 15.52
C GLY A 16 -1.85 -23.65 16.02
N ALA A 17 -0.61 -23.25 16.26
CA ALA A 17 -0.25 -21.86 16.40
C ALA A 17 -0.74 -21.18 15.12
N LYS A 18 -1.78 -20.36 15.28
CA LYS A 18 -2.15 -19.36 14.30
C LYS A 18 -0.87 -18.58 14.06
N LEU A 19 -0.25 -18.73 12.89
CA LEU A 19 0.82 -17.84 12.48
C LEU A 19 0.18 -16.47 12.40
N ASP A 20 0.35 -15.70 13.46
CA ASP A 20 0.14 -14.27 13.45
C ASP A 20 1.20 -13.72 12.49
N THR A 21 0.90 -13.71 11.19
CA THR A 21 1.55 -12.83 10.24
C THR A 21 1.16 -11.42 10.65
N ALA A 22 1.84 -10.91 11.67
CA ALA A 22 1.81 -9.52 12.04
C ALA A 22 2.21 -8.73 10.79
N SER A 23 1.22 -8.18 10.09
CA SER A 23 1.47 -7.21 9.03
C SER A 23 2.34 -6.12 9.64
N PRO A 24 3.52 -5.82 9.06
CA PRO A 24 4.45 -4.88 9.66
C PRO A 24 3.71 -3.59 10.01
N GLN A 25 3.79 -3.19 11.29
CA GLN A 25 3.11 -2.01 11.79
C GLN A 25 3.51 -0.82 10.90
N ARG A 26 2.50 -0.15 10.34
CA ARG A 26 2.73 0.89 9.33
C ARG A 26 3.60 2.00 9.91
N LYS A 27 4.76 2.25 9.29
CA LYS A 27 5.72 3.27 9.73
C LYS A 27 5.19 4.70 9.56
N TYR A 28 4.37 4.94 8.52
CA TYR A 28 3.85 6.27 8.20
C TYR A 28 2.31 6.30 8.19
N LYS A 29 1.73 7.41 8.66
CA LYS A 29 0.29 7.64 8.60
C LYS A 29 -0.11 7.89 7.14
N ARG A 30 -1.19 7.24 6.70
CA ARG A 30 -1.74 7.40 5.35
C ARG A 30 -2.85 8.43 5.35
N VAL A 31 -2.82 9.35 4.38
CA VAL A 31 -3.88 10.33 4.14
C VAL A 31 -4.72 9.84 2.98
N ARG A 32 -6.04 9.77 3.16
CA ARG A 32 -6.98 9.46 2.08
C ARG A 32 -7.15 10.70 1.21
N TYR A 33 -6.72 10.61 -0.05
CA TYR A 33 -6.84 11.70 -0.99
C TYR A 33 -6.67 11.17 -2.42
N GLN A 34 -7.51 11.64 -3.33
CA GLN A 34 -7.48 11.23 -4.74
C GLN A 34 -6.68 12.20 -5.60
N LEU A 35 -5.43 11.83 -5.90
CA LEU A 35 -4.61 12.49 -6.90
C LEU A 35 -4.63 11.70 -8.20
N PRO A 36 -4.86 12.34 -9.35
CA PRO A 36 -4.49 11.75 -10.63
C PRO A 36 -2.97 11.61 -10.69
N VAL A 37 -2.49 10.43 -11.08
CA VAL A 37 -1.06 10.16 -11.24
C VAL A 37 -0.79 9.57 -12.62
N GLY A 38 0.33 9.99 -13.21
CA GLY A 38 0.89 9.31 -14.37
C GLY A 38 1.69 8.10 -13.91
N CYS A 39 1.58 7.00 -14.63
CA CYS A 39 2.35 5.78 -14.39
C CYS A 39 3.20 5.52 -15.64
N LEU A 40 4.51 5.36 -15.47
CA LEU A 40 5.44 4.97 -16.51
C LEU A 40 5.97 3.57 -16.19
N LEU A 41 5.63 2.61 -17.06
CA LEU A 41 6.07 1.22 -16.97
C LEU A 41 6.74 0.83 -18.28
N SER A 42 8.04 0.56 -18.24
CA SER A 42 8.86 0.32 -19.44
C SER A 42 8.74 1.49 -20.44
N TYR A 43 7.96 1.32 -21.52
CA TYR A 43 7.72 2.34 -22.54
C TYR A 43 6.25 2.77 -22.60
N GLU A 44 5.41 2.26 -21.70
CA GLU A 44 3.99 2.58 -21.63
C GLU A 44 3.72 3.65 -20.59
N VAL A 45 2.88 4.63 -20.97
CA VAL A 45 2.35 5.64 -20.06
C VAL A 45 0.85 5.45 -19.92
N PHE A 46 0.38 5.33 -18.69
CA PHE A 46 -1.04 5.23 -18.37
C PHE A 46 -1.36 6.07 -17.12
N GLN A 47 -2.64 6.23 -16.83
CA GLN A 47 -3.11 7.02 -15.70
C GLN A 47 -3.66 6.11 -14.59
N GLY A 48 -3.53 6.58 -13.37
CA GLY A 48 -4.21 6.00 -12.21
C GLY A 48 -4.64 7.10 -11.24
N ARG A 49 -5.27 6.69 -10.14
CA ARG A 49 -5.65 7.60 -9.06
C ARG A 49 -5.22 7.02 -7.72
N THR A 50 -4.71 7.86 -6.84
CA THR A 50 -4.43 7.40 -5.48
C THR A 50 -5.73 7.25 -4.70
N SER A 51 -5.83 6.25 -3.83
CA SER A 51 -6.89 6.20 -2.81
C SER A 51 -6.37 6.62 -1.44
N ASN A 52 -5.07 6.48 -1.23
CA ASN A 52 -4.33 7.07 -0.12
C ASN A 52 -2.85 7.21 -0.46
N LEU A 53 -2.16 8.08 0.28
CA LEU A 53 -0.72 8.32 0.17
C LEU A 53 -0.07 8.41 1.56
N SER A 54 1.21 8.06 1.63
CA SER A 54 2.14 8.32 2.72
C SER A 54 3.49 8.80 2.15
N GLU A 55 4.44 9.10 3.02
CA GLU A 55 5.81 9.47 2.63
C GLU A 55 6.60 8.31 1.99
N ASP A 56 6.15 7.07 2.16
CA ASP A 56 6.84 5.85 1.72
C ASP A 56 6.07 5.03 0.70
N GLY A 57 4.86 5.44 0.34
CA GLY A 57 4.02 4.66 -0.54
C GLY A 57 2.68 5.30 -0.85
N ALA A 58 1.93 4.60 -1.69
CA ALA A 58 0.56 4.97 -2.04
C ALA A 58 -0.27 3.71 -2.30
N CYS A 59 -1.58 3.84 -2.17
CA CYS A 59 -2.52 2.90 -2.75
C CYS A 59 -3.04 3.49 -4.05
N LEU A 60 -2.87 2.77 -5.15
CA LEU A 60 -3.18 3.19 -6.51
C LEU A 60 -4.35 2.39 -7.07
N GLU A 61 -5.28 3.07 -7.73
CA GLU A 61 -6.35 2.49 -8.53
C GLU A 61 -6.05 2.72 -10.02
N VAL A 62 -6.05 1.64 -10.80
CA VAL A 62 -5.77 1.59 -12.24
C VAL A 62 -6.72 0.64 -12.94
N ASN A 63 -6.85 0.77 -14.26
CA ASN A 63 -7.72 -0.07 -15.09
C ASN A 63 -6.98 -1.26 -15.73
N ARG A 64 -5.86 -1.69 -15.14
CA ARG A 64 -5.06 -2.79 -15.64
C ARG A 64 -4.36 -3.54 -14.51
N PRO A 65 -4.07 -4.84 -14.68
CA PRO A 65 -3.27 -5.59 -13.72
C PRO A 65 -1.87 -4.99 -13.55
N LEU A 66 -1.40 -4.93 -12.30
CA LEU A 66 -0.03 -4.59 -11.94
C LEU A 66 0.46 -5.63 -10.93
N PRO A 67 1.07 -6.73 -11.40
CA PRO A 67 1.51 -7.81 -10.52
C PRO A 67 2.47 -7.33 -9.43
N ALA A 68 2.51 -8.05 -8.31
CA ALA A 68 3.49 -7.83 -7.26
C ALA A 68 4.92 -7.82 -7.81
N ASP A 69 5.79 -7.06 -7.16
CA ASP A 69 7.19 -6.80 -7.55
C ASP A 69 7.39 -6.01 -8.85
N THR A 70 6.33 -5.63 -9.56
CA THR A 70 6.43 -4.71 -10.71
C THR A 70 7.05 -3.40 -10.26
N ILE A 71 8.07 -2.94 -11.00
CA ILE A 71 8.71 -1.64 -10.79
C ILE A 71 8.18 -0.65 -11.81
N LEU A 72 7.69 0.49 -11.33
CA LEU A 72 7.16 1.57 -12.17
C LEU A 72 7.52 2.94 -11.58
N SER A 73 7.53 3.95 -12.43
CA SER A 73 7.66 5.33 -12.00
C SER A 73 6.28 5.97 -11.87
N LEU A 74 5.97 6.56 -10.72
CA LEU A 74 4.80 7.41 -10.55
C LEU A 74 5.18 8.86 -10.78
N ILE A 75 4.35 9.58 -11.52
CA ILE A 75 4.44 11.01 -11.77
C ILE A 75 3.28 11.67 -11.02
N ILE A 76 3.58 12.24 -9.86
CA ILE A 76 2.61 12.82 -8.94
C ILE A 76 2.65 14.34 -9.09
N ARG A 77 1.53 14.93 -9.48
CA ARG A 77 1.38 16.40 -9.50
C ARG A 77 0.77 16.85 -8.18
N LEU A 78 1.59 17.47 -7.34
CA LEU A 78 1.12 18.09 -6.11
C LEU A 78 0.53 19.47 -6.44
N PRO A 79 -0.63 19.84 -5.88
CA PRO A 79 -1.23 21.17 -6.07
C PRO A 79 -0.32 22.33 -5.60
N THR A 80 0.61 22.05 -4.69
CA THR A 80 1.49 23.03 -4.05
C THR A 80 2.67 23.48 -4.91
N ARG A 81 2.95 22.81 -6.04
CA ARG A 81 4.12 23.13 -6.88
C ARG A 81 3.92 22.82 -8.37
N PRO A 82 4.60 23.55 -9.27
CA PRO A 82 4.47 23.34 -10.71
C PRO A 82 5.19 22.08 -11.23
N ARG A 83 6.33 21.71 -10.62
CA ARG A 83 7.13 20.53 -11.03
C ARG A 83 6.48 19.25 -10.48
N PRO A 84 6.27 18.19 -11.28
CA PRO A 84 5.80 16.92 -10.74
C PRO A 84 6.87 16.28 -9.84
N VAL A 85 6.45 15.52 -8.84
CA VAL A 85 7.30 14.56 -8.13
C VAL A 85 7.35 13.28 -8.96
N VAL A 86 8.55 12.75 -9.21
CA VAL A 86 8.72 11.48 -9.92
C VAL A 86 9.35 10.48 -8.96
N VAL A 87 8.68 9.36 -8.72
CA VAL A 87 9.10 8.36 -7.73
C VAL A 87 9.16 6.96 -8.34
N CYS A 88 10.31 6.31 -8.19
CA CYS A 88 10.46 4.90 -8.55
C CYS A 88 9.82 4.06 -7.45
N SER A 89 8.92 3.15 -7.82
CA SER A 89 8.06 2.41 -6.90
C SER A 89 8.02 0.92 -7.23
N ARG A 90 7.76 0.10 -6.22
CA ARG A 90 7.48 -1.34 -6.36
C ARG A 90 6.05 -1.64 -5.93
N VAL A 91 5.36 -2.49 -6.69
CA VAL A 91 4.07 -3.06 -6.27
C VAL A 91 4.28 -4.10 -5.16
N LEU A 92 3.63 -3.92 -4.02
CA LEU A 92 3.65 -4.86 -2.89
C LEU A 92 2.52 -5.88 -2.95
N TRP A 93 1.35 -5.47 -3.42
CA TRP A 93 0.16 -6.29 -3.53
C TRP A 93 -0.78 -5.71 -4.58
N GLN A 94 -1.64 -6.55 -5.14
CA GLN A 94 -2.75 -6.15 -5.98
C GLN A 94 -4.04 -6.84 -5.52
N GLU A 95 -5.16 -6.13 -5.66
CA GLU A 95 -6.52 -6.63 -5.49
C GLU A 95 -7.33 -6.13 -6.69
N GLU A 96 -8.12 -6.99 -7.31
CA GLU A 96 -8.94 -6.66 -8.48
C GLU A 96 -10.41 -6.82 -8.10
N ASP A 97 -11.22 -5.82 -8.42
CA ASP A 97 -12.68 -5.87 -8.37
C ASP A 97 -13.27 -5.59 -9.76
N GLU A 98 -14.61 -5.50 -9.85
CA GLU A 98 -15.31 -5.30 -11.12
C GLU A 98 -15.01 -3.94 -11.77
N GLU A 99 -14.54 -2.95 -11.00
CA GLU A 99 -14.38 -1.56 -11.46
C GLU A 99 -12.90 -1.20 -11.70
N ALA A 100 -11.99 -1.70 -10.86
CA ALA A 100 -10.59 -1.32 -10.90
C ALA A 100 -9.64 -2.36 -10.28
N VAL A 101 -8.36 -2.21 -10.60
CA VAL A 101 -7.26 -2.89 -9.90
C VAL A 101 -6.66 -1.92 -8.89
N ARG A 102 -6.66 -2.33 -7.62
CA ARG A 102 -6.04 -1.62 -6.50
C ARG A 102 -4.67 -2.20 -6.21
N CYS A 103 -3.67 -1.36 -6.07
CA CYS A 103 -2.29 -1.77 -5.87
C CYS A 103 -1.66 -1.00 -4.71
N GLY A 104 -1.02 -1.72 -3.79
CA GLY A 104 -0.15 -1.10 -2.79
C GLY A 104 1.24 -0.87 -3.37
N LEU A 105 1.74 0.35 -3.29
CA LEU A 105 3.05 0.73 -3.81
C LEU A 105 3.98 1.13 -2.67
N GLN A 106 5.24 0.72 -2.75
CA GLN A 106 6.35 1.21 -1.93
C GLN A 106 7.27 2.08 -2.78
N TYR A 107 7.64 3.25 -2.27
CA TYR A 107 8.64 4.11 -2.90
C TYR A 107 10.04 3.52 -2.67
N LEU A 108 10.75 3.20 -3.76
CA LEU A 108 12.12 2.67 -3.73
C LEU A 108 13.15 3.79 -3.65
N TRP A 109 12.92 4.86 -4.42
CA TRP A 109 13.80 6.00 -4.47
C TRP A 109 13.01 7.29 -4.70
N LEU A 110 13.24 8.25 -3.82
CA LEU A 110 12.62 9.57 -3.79
C LEU A 110 13.65 10.55 -3.20
N PRO A 111 14.07 11.59 -3.95
CA PRO A 111 14.94 12.63 -3.41
C PRO A 111 14.35 13.26 -2.15
N GLU A 112 15.20 13.67 -1.20
CA GLU A 112 14.72 14.21 0.09
C GLU A 112 13.86 15.47 -0.10
N ASP A 113 14.24 16.37 -1.00
CA ASP A 113 13.43 17.55 -1.34
C ASP A 113 12.02 17.15 -1.84
N ASP A 114 11.92 16.11 -2.67
CA ASP A 114 10.62 15.62 -3.16
C ASP A 114 9.83 14.87 -2.07
N ARG A 115 10.52 14.23 -1.12
CA ARG A 115 9.90 13.61 0.06
C ARG A 115 9.34 14.67 1.00
N ASP A 116 10.08 15.74 1.25
CA ASP A 116 9.67 16.85 2.09
C ASP A 116 8.42 17.53 1.54
N GLU A 117 8.34 17.69 0.22
CA GLU A 117 7.15 18.21 -0.47
C GLU A 117 5.93 17.32 -0.30
N ILE A 118 6.08 16.00 -0.45
CA ILE A 118 4.99 15.05 -0.15
C ILE A 118 4.58 15.18 1.33
N ARG A 119 5.54 15.22 2.26
CA ARG A 119 5.27 15.32 3.70
C ARG A 119 4.50 16.59 4.05
N GLN A 120 4.90 17.73 3.51
CA GLN A 120 4.26 19.02 3.74
C GLN A 120 2.83 19.01 3.18
N PHE A 121 2.65 18.52 1.96
CA PHE A 121 1.33 18.38 1.35
C PHE A 121 0.39 17.47 2.16
N LEU A 122 0.88 16.31 2.61
CA LEU A 122 0.08 15.39 3.42
C LEU A 122 -0.28 15.99 4.79
N SER A 123 0.63 16.78 5.37
CA SER A 123 0.40 17.47 6.64
C SER A 123 -0.68 18.56 6.50
N PHE A 124 -0.68 19.30 5.39
CA PHE A 124 -1.74 20.25 5.06
C PHE A 124 -3.10 19.54 4.95
N LEU A 125 -3.20 18.47 4.15
CA LEU A 125 -4.45 17.71 3.97
C LEU A 125 -4.98 17.12 5.29
N LYS A 126 -4.08 16.62 6.15
CA LYS A 126 -4.48 16.06 7.44
C LYS A 126 -5.17 17.10 8.32
N ASN A 127 -4.61 18.31 8.38
CA ASN A 127 -5.17 19.39 9.19
C ASN A 127 -6.54 19.84 8.66
N GLU A 128 -6.75 19.85 7.35
CA GLU A 128 -8.05 20.17 6.74
C GLU A 128 -9.10 19.10 7.08
N ASN A 129 -8.79 17.81 6.91
CA ASN A 129 -9.71 16.72 7.25
C ASN A 129 -10.11 16.72 8.74
N GLU A 130 -9.19 17.07 9.65
CA GLU A 130 -9.46 17.17 11.09
C GLU A 130 -10.40 18.34 11.43
N ARG A 131 -10.36 19.44 10.65
CA ARG A 131 -11.29 20.57 10.80
C ARG A 131 -12.70 20.25 10.32
N GLU A 132 -12.83 19.51 9.23
CA GLU A 132 -14.13 19.09 8.68
C GLU A 132 -14.85 18.06 9.57
N THR A 133 -14.11 17.25 10.34
CA THR A 133 -14.72 16.23 11.22
C THR A 133 -15.20 16.80 12.57
N THR A 134 -14.88 18.05 12.88
CA THR A 134 -15.22 18.70 14.17
C THR A 134 -16.38 19.71 14.04
N GLN A 135 -16.98 19.83 12.85
CA GLN A 135 -18.20 20.63 12.60
C GLN A 135 -19.41 19.70 12.46
#